data_AF-A0A2D6ALG9-F1
#
_entry.id   AF-A0A2D6ALG9-F1
#
_cell.length_a   1.000
_cell.length_b   1.000
_cell.length_c   1.000
_cell.angle_alpha   90.00
_cell.angle_beta   90.00
_cell.angle_gamma   90.00
#
_symmetry.space_group_name_H-M   'P 1'
#
loop_
_entity.id
_entity.type
_entity.pdbx_description
1 polymer ?
#
loop_
_entity_poly.entity_id
_entity_poly.type
_entity_poly.pdbx_seq_one_letter_code
_entity_poly.pdbx_strand_id
1 'polypeptide(L)'
;MSKAKRRRKPKELIKIRLPFGGVSTLNAYRNQHYYKKNNEKKRWADLVYKALAKAGVDATKLRTSSKKKRKREKTHWCPYQFRQPVELIFVFHYPDNRVRDLDGMAVYEKYSGDALEDYDLIEADDRRYVMSIRKYVGTNDAEGKGYVDLFIRPFDTAEFNVLLKDIKAD
;
A
#
# COMPACT_ATOMS: atom_id res chain seq x y z
N MET A 1 -31.65 -13.07 27.51
CA MET A 1 -30.27 -13.43 27.13
C MET A 1 -29.90 -12.74 25.82
N SER A 2 -29.06 -11.70 25.90
CA SER A 2 -28.56 -10.94 24.76
C SER A 2 -27.66 -11.83 23.89
N LYS A 3 -28.05 -12.05 22.63
CA LYS A 3 -27.18 -12.75 21.66
C LYS A 3 -25.97 -11.86 21.40
N ALA A 4 -24.83 -12.21 22.00
CA ALA A 4 -23.55 -11.56 21.72
C ALA A 4 -23.33 -11.55 20.19
N LYS A 5 -23.34 -10.35 19.59
CA LYS A 5 -22.95 -10.15 18.19
C LYS A 5 -21.56 -10.74 18.04
N ARG A 6 -21.44 -11.90 17.37
CA ARG A 6 -20.15 -12.44 16.92
C ARG A 6 -19.44 -11.34 16.14
N ARG A 7 -18.48 -10.66 16.77
CA ARG A 7 -17.58 -9.72 16.09
C ARG A 7 -16.90 -10.51 14.99
N ARG A 8 -17.29 -10.26 13.74
CA ARG A 8 -16.58 -10.78 12.56
C ARG A 8 -15.14 -10.27 12.69
N LYS A 9 -14.17 -11.20 12.77
CA LYS A 9 -12.74 -10.86 12.81
C LYS A 9 -12.43 -9.90 11.66
N PRO A 10 -11.64 -8.84 11.87
CA PRO A 10 -11.20 -7.99 10.77
C PRO A 10 -10.50 -8.86 9.73
N LYS A 11 -11.05 -8.87 8.52
CA LYS A 11 -10.60 -9.69 7.40
C LYS A 11 -9.22 -9.23 6.91
N GLU A 12 -8.32 -10.20 6.86
CA GLU A 12 -7.12 -10.34 6.01
C GLU A 12 -6.18 -9.14 5.94
N LEU A 13 -5.23 -9.14 6.87
CA LEU A 13 -3.92 -8.55 6.68
C LEU A 13 -3.26 -9.19 5.46
N ILE A 14 -3.07 -8.44 4.39
CA ILE A 14 -2.28 -8.88 3.24
C ILE A 14 -0.83 -8.49 3.51
N LYS A 15 0.08 -9.45 3.46
CA LYS A 15 1.52 -9.22 3.53
C LYS A 15 2.16 -9.41 2.15
N ILE A 16 2.91 -8.42 1.70
CA ILE A 16 3.63 -8.40 0.44
C ILE A 16 5.10 -8.13 0.73
N ARG A 17 6.00 -9.00 0.26
CA ARG A 17 7.45 -8.76 0.33
C ARG A 17 7.95 -8.21 -1.00
N LEU A 18 8.61 -7.07 -0.96
CA LEU A 18 9.10 -6.34 -2.12
C LEU A 18 10.62 -6.14 -1.98
N PRO A 19 11.41 -6.29 -3.05
CA PRO A 19 12.81 -5.92 -3.02
C PRO A 19 12.95 -4.40 -2.83
N PHE A 20 14.10 -3.92 -2.37
CA PHE A 20 14.38 -2.49 -2.47
C PHE A 20 14.38 -2.02 -3.93
N GLY A 21 13.80 -0.85 -4.15
CA GLY A 21 13.71 -0.23 -5.46
C GLY A 21 15.04 0.38 -5.88
N GLY A 22 15.28 0.47 -7.18
CA GLY A 22 16.49 1.11 -7.73
C GLY A 22 16.53 2.63 -7.58
N VAL A 23 15.42 3.26 -7.17
CA VAL A 23 15.31 4.72 -7.02
C VAL A 23 15.41 5.09 -5.55
N SER A 24 16.48 5.80 -5.20
CA SER A 24 16.81 6.14 -3.81
C SER A 24 16.12 7.39 -3.27
N THR A 25 15.49 8.21 -4.14
CA THR A 25 14.86 9.48 -3.72
C THR A 25 13.52 9.73 -4.40
N LEU A 26 12.63 10.43 -3.69
CA LEU A 26 11.33 10.85 -4.22
C LEU A 26 11.48 11.80 -5.44
N ASN A 27 12.52 12.63 -5.47
CA ASN A 27 12.77 13.52 -6.61
C ASN A 27 13.17 12.73 -7.86
N ALA A 28 14.04 11.71 -7.73
CA ALA A 28 14.37 10.83 -8.83
C ALA A 28 13.12 10.09 -9.35
N TYR A 29 12.24 9.65 -8.45
CA TYR A 29 10.95 9.08 -8.82
C TYR A 29 10.07 10.05 -9.61
N ARG A 30 9.89 11.28 -9.11
CA ARG A 30 9.10 12.33 -9.76
C ARG A 30 9.64 12.68 -11.15
N ASN A 31 10.96 12.76 -11.31
CA ASN A 31 11.59 13.01 -12.59
C ASN A 31 11.32 11.87 -13.58
N GLN A 32 11.50 10.61 -13.18
CA GLN A 32 11.17 9.46 -14.03
C GLN A 32 9.68 9.41 -14.41
N HIS A 33 8.80 9.77 -13.47
CA HIS A 33 7.36 9.87 -13.70
C HIS A 33 7.03 10.95 -14.74
N TYR A 34 7.61 12.15 -14.60
CA TYR A 34 7.40 13.28 -15.51
C TYR A 34 7.78 12.93 -16.96
N TYR A 35 8.92 12.24 -17.14
CA TYR A 35 9.37 11.82 -18.46
C TYR A 35 8.74 10.51 -18.98
N LYS A 36 7.72 9.96 -18.29
CA LYS A 36 7.04 8.69 -18.63
C LYS A 36 7.97 7.47 -18.74
N LYS A 37 9.18 7.54 -18.17
CA LYS A 37 10.21 6.48 -18.21
C LYS A 37 10.27 5.68 -16.90
N ASN A 38 9.17 5.60 -16.17
CA ASN A 38 9.16 5.00 -14.84
C ASN A 38 9.01 3.47 -14.89
N ASN A 39 10.06 2.80 -15.38
CA ASN A 39 10.14 1.35 -15.43
C ASN A 39 10.10 0.74 -14.02
N GLU A 40 10.66 1.43 -13.02
CA GLU A 40 10.62 0.99 -11.63
C GLU A 40 9.19 1.04 -11.06
N LYS A 41 8.39 2.06 -11.37
CA LYS A 41 6.96 2.07 -11.01
C LYS A 41 6.23 0.86 -11.59
N LYS A 42 6.43 0.58 -12.87
CA LYS A 42 5.80 -0.58 -13.53
C LYS A 42 6.25 -1.89 -12.90
N ARG A 43 7.55 -2.03 -12.64
CA ARG A 43 8.13 -3.21 -11.97
C ARG A 43 7.54 -3.39 -10.57
N TRP A 44 7.46 -2.32 -9.79
CA TRP A 44 6.87 -2.35 -8.45
C TRP A 44 5.40 -2.76 -8.48
N ALA A 45 4.63 -2.14 -9.38
CA ALA A 45 3.24 -2.48 -9.61
C ALA A 45 3.08 -3.98 -9.96
N ASP A 46 3.88 -4.50 -10.89
CA ASP A 46 3.85 -5.91 -11.27
C ASP A 46 4.18 -6.85 -10.09
N LEU A 47 5.10 -6.45 -9.21
CA LEU A 47 5.45 -7.24 -8.02
C LEU A 47 4.31 -7.25 -7.00
N VAL A 48 3.72 -6.10 -6.73
CA VAL A 48 2.53 -5.97 -5.86
C VAL A 48 1.40 -6.82 -6.39
N TYR A 49 1.11 -6.73 -7.70
CA TYR A 49 0.10 -7.54 -8.36
C TYR A 49 0.35 -9.04 -8.20
N LYS A 50 1.56 -9.52 -8.51
CA LYS A 50 1.89 -10.95 -8.41
C LYS A 50 1.71 -11.45 -6.97
N ALA A 51 2.09 -10.63 -5.99
CA ALA A 51 1.93 -10.98 -4.58
C ALA A 51 0.47 -11.04 -4.15
N LEU A 52 -0.35 -10.09 -4.61
CA LEU A 52 -1.79 -10.08 -4.37
C LEU A 52 -2.50 -11.28 -5.00
N ALA A 53 -2.20 -11.56 -6.28
CA ALA A 53 -2.74 -12.73 -6.97
C ALA A 53 -2.38 -14.02 -6.21
N LYS A 54 -1.15 -14.14 -5.70
CA LYS A 54 -0.72 -15.26 -4.85
C LYS A 54 -1.48 -15.33 -3.52
N ALA A 55 -1.88 -14.18 -2.97
CA ALA A 55 -2.70 -14.09 -1.77
C ALA A 55 -4.20 -14.37 -2.03
N GLY A 56 -4.60 -14.77 -3.25
CA GLY A 56 -6.00 -15.05 -3.59
C GLY A 56 -6.82 -13.79 -3.88
N VAL A 57 -6.16 -12.64 -4.05
CA VAL A 57 -6.81 -11.42 -4.53
C VAL A 57 -7.04 -11.54 -6.03
N ASP A 58 -8.30 -11.59 -6.46
CA ASP A 58 -8.65 -11.67 -7.89
C ASP A 58 -8.35 -10.33 -8.59
N ALA A 59 -7.08 -10.15 -8.93
CA ALA A 59 -6.59 -8.97 -9.62
C ALA A 59 -6.73 -9.07 -11.15
N THR A 60 -7.16 -10.23 -11.67
CA THR A 60 -7.19 -10.50 -13.12
C THR A 60 -8.22 -9.65 -13.88
N LYS A 61 -9.27 -9.18 -13.18
CA LYS A 61 -10.30 -8.28 -13.74
C LYS A 61 -9.89 -6.81 -13.80
N LEU A 62 -8.73 -6.45 -13.22
CA LEU A 62 -8.33 -5.06 -12.97
C LEU A 62 -7.39 -4.49 -14.05
N ARG A 63 -6.90 -5.35 -14.97
CA ARG A 63 -5.85 -5.03 -15.95
C ARG A 63 -6.36 -4.36 -17.24
N THR A 64 -7.67 -4.39 -17.53
CA THR A 64 -8.21 -4.12 -18.88
C THR A 64 -8.78 -2.72 -19.11
N SER A 65 -9.04 -1.93 -18.07
CA SER A 65 -9.64 -0.60 -18.25
C SER A 65 -8.59 0.52 -18.22
N SER A 66 -8.23 1.01 -19.40
CA SER A 66 -7.48 2.27 -19.55
C SER A 66 -8.15 3.40 -18.75
N LYS A 67 -7.38 4.19 -17.99
CA LYS A 67 -7.87 5.38 -17.23
C LYS A 67 -8.76 6.30 -18.10
N LYS A 68 -8.51 6.34 -19.42
CA LYS A 68 -9.28 7.13 -20.40
C LYS A 68 -10.67 6.55 -20.71
N LYS A 69 -10.82 5.22 -20.64
CA LYS A 69 -12.10 4.51 -20.80
C LYS A 69 -12.95 4.62 -19.52
N ARG A 70 -12.31 4.48 -18.35
CA ARG A 70 -12.93 4.67 -17.01
C ARG A 70 -13.58 6.04 -16.82
N LYS A 71 -12.96 7.12 -17.31
CA LYS A 71 -13.50 8.49 -17.17
C LYS A 71 -14.75 8.76 -18.02
N ARG A 72 -14.98 7.97 -19.08
CA ARG A 72 -16.13 8.08 -20.00
C ARG A 72 -17.32 7.24 -19.55
N GLU A 73 -17.06 6.08 -18.98
CA GLU A 73 -18.07 5.23 -18.34
C GLU A 73 -18.30 5.76 -16.91
N LYS A 74 -19.19 6.75 -16.74
CA LYS A 74 -19.67 7.31 -15.44
C LYS A 74 -20.33 6.27 -14.51
N THR A 75 -20.14 4.98 -14.76
CA THR A 75 -20.56 3.89 -13.90
C THR A 75 -19.47 3.63 -12.88
N HIS A 76 -19.78 4.06 -11.66
CA HIS A 76 -19.13 3.82 -10.37
C HIS A 76 -19.01 2.31 -10.02
N TRP A 77 -18.57 1.47 -10.97
CA TRP A 77 -18.37 0.05 -10.71
C TRP A 77 -16.89 -0.19 -10.48
N CYS A 78 -16.49 -0.09 -9.22
CA CYS A 78 -15.23 -0.66 -8.82
C CYS A 78 -15.44 -1.97 -8.06
N PRO A 79 -14.85 -3.08 -8.51
CA PRO A 79 -14.84 -4.34 -7.79
C PRO A 79 -13.87 -4.34 -6.59
N TYR A 80 -13.69 -3.21 -5.88
CA TYR A 80 -12.73 -3.09 -4.77
C TYR A 80 -12.91 -4.22 -3.76
N GLN A 81 -11.85 -4.99 -3.52
CA GLN A 81 -11.80 -5.89 -2.37
C GLN A 81 -11.82 -5.11 -1.04
N PHE A 82 -11.31 -3.88 -1.03
CA PHE A 82 -11.42 -2.97 0.10
C PHE A 82 -12.49 -1.90 -0.17
N ARG A 83 -13.74 -2.18 0.21
CA ARG A 83 -14.82 -1.15 0.22
C ARG A 83 -14.67 -0.10 1.31
N GLN A 84 -13.56 -0.13 2.04
CA GLN A 84 -13.29 0.69 3.20
C GLN A 84 -11.86 1.20 3.09
N PRO A 85 -11.53 2.33 3.73
CA PRO A 85 -10.17 2.84 3.71
C PRO A 85 -9.19 1.81 4.26
N VAL A 86 -7.94 1.90 3.82
CA VAL A 86 -6.87 0.98 4.19
C VAL A 86 -5.80 1.69 5.02
N GLU A 87 -5.08 0.87 5.78
CA GLU A 87 -3.82 1.21 6.39
C GLU A 87 -2.69 0.48 5.68
N LEU A 88 -1.61 1.21 5.40
CA LEU A 88 -0.38 0.68 4.83
C LEU A 88 0.69 0.67 5.90
N ILE A 89 1.30 -0.49 6.13
CA ILE A 89 2.40 -0.63 7.08
C ILE A 89 3.63 -1.10 6.31
N PHE A 90 4.70 -0.32 6.38
CA PHE A 90 5.97 -0.64 5.77
C PHE A 90 6.96 -1.06 6.85
N VAL A 91 7.58 -2.22 6.67
CA VAL A 91 8.69 -2.69 7.51
C VAL A 91 9.93 -2.82 6.63
N PHE A 92 10.92 -1.98 6.89
CA PHE A 92 12.15 -1.89 6.11
C PHE A 92 13.23 -2.79 6.70
N HIS A 93 13.66 -3.79 5.94
CA HIS A 93 14.74 -4.69 6.30
C HIS A 93 15.98 -4.31 5.48
N TYR A 94 16.93 -3.64 6.12
CA TYR A 94 18.09 -3.09 5.44
C TYR A 94 19.13 -4.17 5.09
N PRO A 95 19.87 -4.00 3.98
CA PRO A 95 20.96 -4.92 3.63
C PRO A 95 22.15 -4.82 4.59
N ASP A 96 22.28 -3.69 5.31
CA ASP A 96 23.39 -3.38 6.18
C ASP A 96 22.93 -2.44 7.32
N ASN A 97 23.83 -2.24 8.29
CA ASN A 97 23.63 -1.35 9.44
C ASN A 97 23.82 0.15 9.12
N ARG A 98 23.89 0.55 7.85
CA ARG A 98 24.08 1.97 7.52
C ARG A 98 22.83 2.74 7.91
N VAL A 99 23.04 3.87 8.57
CA VAL A 99 21.98 4.84 8.86
C VAL A 99 21.41 5.32 7.53
N ARG A 100 20.09 5.23 7.38
CA ARG A 100 19.35 5.69 6.21
C ARG A 100 18.19 6.55 6.67
N ASP A 101 17.96 7.63 5.93
CA ASP A 101 16.83 8.51 6.20
C ASP A 101 15.52 7.85 5.82
N LEU A 102 14.54 7.92 6.73
CA LEU A 102 13.18 7.45 6.47
C LEU A 102 12.48 8.28 5.37
N ASP A 103 12.98 9.48 5.06
CA ASP A 103 12.47 10.30 3.96
C ASP A 103 12.74 9.67 2.59
N GLY A 104 13.84 8.94 2.44
CA GLY A 104 14.10 8.10 1.27
C GLY A 104 13.03 7.03 1.08
N MET A 105 12.29 6.69 2.14
CA MET A 105 11.23 5.69 2.10
C MET A 105 9.90 6.21 1.59
N ALA A 106 9.74 7.53 1.42
CA ALA A 106 8.54 8.11 0.80
C ALA A 106 8.34 7.64 -0.66
N VAL A 107 9.41 7.18 -1.30
CA VAL A 107 9.33 6.58 -2.63
C VAL A 107 8.48 5.29 -2.61
N TYR A 108 8.59 4.48 -1.56
CA TYR A 108 7.85 3.22 -1.42
C TYR A 108 6.37 3.45 -1.14
N GLU A 109 6.05 4.52 -0.41
CA GLU A 109 4.66 4.96 -0.24
C GLU A 109 4.04 5.31 -1.59
N LYS A 110 4.77 6.09 -2.41
CA LYS A 110 4.29 6.46 -3.75
C LYS A 110 4.19 5.28 -4.69
N TYR A 111 5.19 4.41 -4.73
CA TYR A 111 5.12 3.21 -5.55
C TYR A 111 3.95 2.30 -5.16
N SER A 112 3.69 2.15 -3.86
CA SER A 112 2.61 1.29 -3.37
C SER A 112 1.25 1.92 -3.59
N GLY A 113 1.07 3.21 -3.27
CA GLY A 113 -0.18 3.93 -3.54
C GLY A 113 -0.56 3.88 -5.02
N ASP A 114 0.38 4.21 -5.90
CA ASP A 114 0.17 4.14 -7.34
C ASP A 114 -0.15 2.73 -7.82
N ALA A 115 0.52 1.70 -7.29
CA ALA A 115 0.21 0.31 -7.62
C ALA A 115 -1.20 -0.09 -7.18
N LEU A 116 -1.60 0.27 -5.96
CA LEU A 116 -2.94 -0.05 -5.45
C LEU A 116 -4.04 0.67 -6.25
N GLU A 117 -3.81 1.92 -6.67
CA GLU A 117 -4.72 2.65 -7.55
C GLU A 117 -4.76 2.04 -8.96
N ASP A 118 -3.60 1.77 -9.56
CA ASP A 118 -3.51 1.26 -10.94
C ASP A 118 -4.19 -0.12 -11.08
N TYR A 119 -4.21 -0.92 -10.01
CA TYR A 119 -4.93 -2.18 -9.93
C TYR A 119 -6.30 -2.09 -9.24
N ASP A 120 -6.91 -0.92 -9.08
CA ASP A 120 -8.27 -0.79 -8.53
C ASP A 120 -8.47 -1.54 -7.19
N LEU A 121 -7.47 -1.49 -6.31
CA LEU A 121 -7.60 -1.96 -4.91
C LEU A 121 -8.05 -0.83 -3.99
N ILE A 122 -7.70 0.40 -4.37
CA ILE A 122 -8.20 1.66 -3.82
C ILE A 122 -8.57 2.59 -4.97
N GLU A 123 -9.46 3.55 -4.73
CA GLU A 123 -9.93 4.47 -5.78
C GLU A 123 -8.95 5.60 -6.07
N ALA A 124 -8.25 6.05 -5.04
CA ALA A 124 -7.19 7.03 -5.15
C ALA A 124 -6.18 6.77 -4.04
N ASP A 125 -4.94 7.20 -4.24
CA ASP A 125 -3.89 7.19 -3.21
C ASP A 125 -4.05 8.34 -2.18
N ASP A 126 -5.25 8.93 -2.06
CA ASP A 126 -5.55 10.05 -1.19
C ASP A 126 -6.07 9.62 0.20
N ARG A 127 -6.21 10.60 1.10
CA ARG A 127 -6.58 10.37 2.51
C ARG A 127 -7.98 9.76 2.71
N ARG A 128 -8.83 9.71 1.69
CA ARG A 128 -10.14 9.06 1.78
C ARG A 128 -10.01 7.55 1.74
N TYR A 129 -8.98 7.03 1.07
CA TYR A 129 -8.78 5.60 0.87
C TYR A 129 -7.53 5.07 1.57
N VAL A 130 -6.52 5.92 1.78
CA VAL A 130 -5.33 5.60 2.59
C VAL A 130 -5.35 6.45 3.86
N MET A 131 -5.91 5.88 4.93
CA MET A 131 -6.14 6.63 6.18
C MET A 131 -4.91 6.69 7.08
N SER A 132 -4.05 5.68 7.01
CA SER A 132 -2.83 5.66 7.81
C SER A 132 -1.70 4.97 7.06
N ILE A 133 -0.51 5.54 7.23
CA ILE A 133 0.74 4.94 6.77
C ILE A 133 1.67 4.87 7.96
N ARG A 134 2.16 3.67 8.27
CA ARG A 134 3.15 3.45 9.32
C ARG A 134 4.44 2.91 8.72
N LYS A 135 5.57 3.35 9.27
CA LYS A 135 6.91 2.94 8.85
C LYS A 135 7.64 2.40 10.06
N TYR A 136 8.22 1.22 9.91
CA TYR A 136 9.03 0.55 10.93
C TYR A 136 10.36 0.13 10.31
N VAL A 137 11.40 0.12 11.14
CA VAL A 137 12.69 -0.51 10.79
C VAL A 137 12.67 -1.92 11.36
N GLY A 138 12.81 -2.91 10.48
CA GLY A 138 12.95 -4.31 10.85
C GLY A 138 14.40 -4.70 11.10
N THR A 139 14.64 -5.98 11.36
CA THR A 139 15.99 -6.53 11.43
C THR A 139 16.66 -6.50 10.05
N ASN A 140 17.99 -6.46 10.03
CA ASN A 140 18.73 -6.57 8.76
C ASN A 140 18.44 -7.87 8.04
N ASP A 141 18.51 -7.80 6.72
CA ASP A 141 18.43 -8.96 5.85
C ASP A 141 19.75 -9.74 5.86
N ALA A 142 19.69 -11.01 6.26
CA ALA A 142 20.85 -11.89 6.30
C ALA A 142 21.48 -12.12 4.91
N GLU A 143 20.70 -11.97 3.84
CA GLU A 143 21.20 -12.08 2.45
C GLU A 143 21.89 -10.81 1.95
N GLY A 144 21.84 -9.71 2.71
CA GLY A 144 22.48 -8.44 2.34
C GLY A 144 21.85 -7.74 1.13
N LYS A 145 20.62 -8.13 0.72
CA LYS A 145 19.91 -7.50 -0.41
C LYS A 145 18.94 -6.43 0.07
N GLY A 146 18.35 -6.67 1.23
CA GLY A 146 17.34 -5.82 1.82
C GLY A 146 15.99 -5.92 1.10
N TYR A 147 14.92 -5.70 1.85
CA TYR A 147 13.56 -5.79 1.34
C TYR A 147 12.60 -4.96 2.18
N VAL A 148 11.39 -4.77 1.65
CA VAL A 148 10.28 -4.08 2.29
C VAL A 148 9.14 -5.05 2.44
N ASP A 149 8.71 -5.31 3.67
CA ASP A 149 7.44 -5.99 3.92
C ASP A 149 6.34 -4.90 3.98
N LEU A 150 5.47 -4.89 2.97
CA LEU A 150 4.26 -4.06 2.91
C LEU A 150 3.08 -4.87 3.45
N PHE A 151 2.42 -4.34 4.46
CA PHE A 151 1.15 -4.86 4.95
C PHE A 151 0.01 -3.93 4.56
N ILE A 152 -1.06 -4.51 4.06
CA ILE A 152 -2.29 -3.81 3.70
C ILE A 152 -3.39 -4.41 4.53
N ARG A 153 -4.08 -3.58 5.31
CA ARG A 153 -5.25 -4.01 6.07
C ARG A 153 -6.35 -2.96 5.98
N PRO A 154 -7.61 -3.35 6.17
CA PRO A 154 -8.66 -2.40 6.46
C PRO A 154 -8.29 -1.46 7.61
N PHE A 155 -8.57 -0.18 7.44
CA PHE A 155 -8.45 0.80 8.51
C PHE A 155 -9.58 0.60 9.52
N ASP A 156 -9.23 0.28 10.76
CA ASP A 156 -10.20 0.17 11.86
C ASP A 156 -10.41 1.54 12.50
N THR A 157 -11.57 2.15 12.22
CA THR A 157 -11.96 3.43 12.81
C THR A 157 -12.14 3.36 14.32
N ALA A 158 -12.39 2.18 14.90
CA ALA A 158 -12.49 2.03 16.35
C ALA A 158 -11.12 2.22 17.02
N GLU A 159 -10.06 1.63 16.46
CA GLU A 159 -8.68 1.77 16.95
C GLU A 159 -8.22 3.23 16.88
N PHE A 160 -8.55 3.92 15.78
CA PHE A 160 -8.24 5.35 15.61
C PHE A 160 -9.01 6.27 16.57
N ASN A 161 -10.29 5.99 16.81
CA ASN A 161 -11.10 6.78 17.74
C ASN A 161 -10.65 6.61 19.20
N VAL A 162 -10.02 5.49 19.57
CA VAL A 162 -9.37 5.33 20.88
C VAL A 162 -8.16 6.26 20.97
N LEU A 163 -7.25 6.20 19.99
CA LEU A 163 -6.10 7.10 19.91
C LEU A 163 -6.47 8.59 19.96
N LEU A 164 -7.54 9.00 19.28
CA LEU A 164 -8.01 10.39 19.31
C LEU A 164 -8.58 10.82 20.66
N LYS A 165 -9.12 9.90 21.46
CA LYS A 165 -9.61 10.23 22.80
C LYS A 165 -8.45 10.52 23.74
N ASP A 166 -7.37 9.77 23.61
CA ASP A 166 -6.17 9.96 24.43
C ASP A 166 -5.48 11.30 24.10
N ILE A 167 -5.47 11.73 22.83
CA ILE A 167 -4.90 13.03 22.42
C ILE A 167 -5.74 14.23 22.87
N LYS A 168 -7.05 14.07 23.06
CA LYS A 168 -7.96 15.13 23.50
C LYS A 168 -8.08 15.24 25.03
N ALA A 169 -7.44 14.32 25.76
CA ALA A 169 -7.45 14.29 27.21
C ALA A 169 -6.28 15.09 27.84
N ASP A 170 -5.34 15.56 27.02
CA ASP A 170 -4.28 16.51 27.36
C ASP A 170 -4.64 17.94 26.89
#